data_AF-A0A3M7P2U3-F1
#
_entry.id   AF-A0A3M7P2U3-F1
#
_cell.length_a   1.000
_cell.length_b   1.000
_cell.length_c   1.000
_cell.angle_alpha   90.00
_cell.angle_beta   90.00
_cell.angle_gamma   90.00
#
_symmetry.space_group_name_H-M   'P 1'
#
loop_
_entity.id
_entity.type
_entity.pdbx_description
1 polymer ?
#
loop_
_entity_poly.entity_id
_entity_poly.type
_entity_poly.pdbx_seq_one_letter_code
_entity_poly.pdbx_strand_id
1 'polypeptide(L)'
;MIKYLGLIKYSRVGIFSYLNQSAKYSTQVEDVVNQLPNIVEKSKASKSFAQMFKESNFVALGDLENKYLIGKIVDIVGDDLYIDYGGKFNCVVKRPEKGAIYYKRNKNVKIKLVSFEMASYFLNAARHITLLESDAELVGLLRKEDESDERSLLLQKEIKELNSEPSHFN
;
A
#
# COMPACT_ATOMS: atom_id res chain seq x y z
N MET A 1 1.66 -54.75 60.69
CA MET A 1 2.78 -53.79 60.53
C MET A 1 2.62 -53.10 59.18
N ILE A 2 2.77 -51.77 59.18
CA ILE A 2 2.23 -50.83 58.20
C ILE A 2 3.07 -50.77 56.91
N LYS A 3 2.34 -50.52 55.80
CA LYS A 3 2.76 -50.17 54.43
C LYS A 3 3.81 -49.06 54.37
N TYR A 4 4.61 -48.99 53.30
CA TYR A 4 4.83 -47.71 52.59
C TYR A 4 5.07 -47.93 51.09
N LEU A 5 4.10 -47.43 50.30
CA LEU A 5 4.25 -47.02 48.91
C LEU A 5 5.10 -45.74 48.88
N GLY A 6 6.07 -45.67 47.97
CA GLY A 6 6.74 -44.42 47.59
C GLY A 6 5.87 -43.63 46.62
N LEU A 7 5.28 -42.54 47.11
CA LEU A 7 4.56 -41.54 46.32
C LEU A 7 5.55 -40.57 45.66
N ILE A 8 5.51 -40.46 44.33
CA ILE A 8 6.12 -39.35 43.59
C ILE A 8 5.31 -38.09 43.90
N LYS A 9 5.86 -37.19 44.72
CA LYS A 9 5.26 -35.89 45.02
C LYS A 9 5.49 -34.93 43.86
N TYR A 10 4.50 -34.81 42.98
CA TYR A 10 4.42 -33.64 42.09
C TYR A 10 3.92 -32.43 42.88
N SER A 11 4.68 -31.34 42.81
CA SER A 11 4.32 -30.04 43.37
C SER A 11 2.95 -29.59 42.85
N ARG A 12 2.04 -29.22 43.77
CA ARG A 12 0.70 -28.67 43.47
C ARG A 12 0.75 -27.43 42.55
N VAL A 13 1.87 -26.73 42.50
CA VAL A 13 2.04 -25.52 41.68
C VAL A 13 2.22 -25.87 40.20
N GLY A 14 2.84 -27.01 39.89
CA GLY A 14 3.11 -27.45 38.52
C GLY A 14 1.87 -28.01 37.80
N ILE A 15 1.01 -28.76 38.49
CA ILE A 15 -0.17 -29.38 37.84
C ILE A 15 -1.21 -28.31 37.44
N PHE A 16 -1.35 -27.24 38.22
CA PHE A 16 -2.31 -26.18 37.94
C PHE A 16 -1.92 -25.32 36.72
N SER A 17 -0.63 -25.18 36.40
CA SER A 17 -0.21 -24.42 35.21
C SER A 17 -0.49 -25.17 33.90
N TYR A 18 -0.30 -26.49 33.87
CA TYR A 18 -0.57 -27.29 32.66
C TYR A 18 -2.07 -27.39 32.34
N LEU A 19 -2.92 -27.55 33.35
CA LEU A 19 -4.38 -27.56 33.17
C LEU A 19 -4.93 -26.22 32.65
N ASN A 20 -4.39 -25.09 33.15
CA ASN A 20 -4.75 -23.76 32.64
C ASN A 20 -4.23 -23.53 31.22
N GLN A 21 -3.09 -24.10 30.85
CA GLN A 21 -2.54 -23.99 29.50
C GLN A 21 -3.36 -24.80 28.48
N SER A 22 -3.77 -26.03 28.83
CA SER A 22 -4.62 -26.84 27.96
C SER A 22 -6.04 -26.26 27.82
N ALA A 23 -6.61 -25.72 28.91
CA ALA A 23 -7.92 -25.08 28.86
C ALA A 23 -7.92 -23.78 28.03
N LYS A 24 -6.82 -23.01 28.06
CA LYS A 24 -6.61 -21.86 27.18
C LYS A 24 -6.47 -22.27 25.71
N TYR A 25 -5.80 -23.39 25.44
CA TYR A 25 -5.64 -23.90 24.08
C TYR A 25 -6.96 -24.45 23.52
N SER A 26 -7.77 -25.13 24.34
CA SER A 26 -9.09 -25.62 23.92
C SER A 26 -10.07 -24.48 23.65
N THR A 27 -10.11 -23.45 24.50
CA THR A 27 -10.94 -22.26 24.24
C THR A 27 -10.50 -21.51 22.99
N GLN A 28 -9.18 -21.38 22.74
CA GLN A 28 -8.68 -20.79 21.49
C GLN A 28 -9.07 -21.60 20.25
N VAL A 29 -9.05 -22.94 20.33
CA VAL A 29 -9.48 -23.81 19.23
C VAL A 29 -11.00 -23.72 19.02
N GLU A 30 -11.79 -23.69 20.09
CA GLU A 30 -13.23 -23.51 20.03
C GLU A 30 -13.62 -22.15 19.44
N ASP A 31 -12.92 -21.07 19.78
CA ASP A 31 -13.12 -19.73 19.19
C ASP A 31 -12.79 -19.69 17.69
N VAL A 32 -11.73 -20.38 17.25
CA VAL A 32 -11.38 -20.52 15.83
C VAL A 32 -12.42 -21.37 15.08
N VAL A 33 -12.89 -22.47 15.69
CA VAL A 33 -13.88 -23.38 15.10
C VAL A 33 -15.25 -22.71 14.98
N ASN A 34 -15.64 -21.89 15.97
CA ASN A 34 -16.87 -21.11 15.94
C ASN A 34 -16.83 -19.96 14.92
N GLN A 35 -15.65 -19.57 14.43
CA GLN A 35 -15.48 -18.60 13.35
C GLN A 35 -15.45 -19.23 11.96
N LEU A 36 -15.23 -20.54 11.82
CA LEU A 36 -15.26 -21.27 10.53
C LEU A 36 -16.52 -20.99 9.68
N PRO A 37 -17.76 -21.03 10.21
CA PRO A 37 -18.95 -20.75 9.40
C PRO A 37 -19.03 -19.28 8.94
N ASN A 38 -18.53 -18.33 9.74
CA ASN A 38 -18.46 -16.91 9.37
C ASN A 38 -17.41 -16.63 8.28
N ILE A 39 -16.29 -17.37 8.29
CA ILE A 39 -15.25 -17.28 7.25
C ILE A 39 -15.78 -17.84 5.92
N VAL A 40 -16.52 -18.94 5.96
CA VAL A 40 -17.12 -19.58 4.77
C VAL A 40 -18.27 -18.74 4.19
N GLU A 41 -19.11 -18.09 5.02
CA GLU A 41 -20.15 -17.17 4.55
C GLU A 41 -19.56 -15.88 3.95
N LYS A 42 -18.49 -15.32 4.54
CA LYS A 42 -17.76 -14.16 4.00
C LYS A 42 -17.02 -14.47 2.68
N SER A 43 -16.75 -15.74 2.40
CA SER A 43 -16.07 -16.19 1.18
C SER A 43 -16.98 -16.26 -0.07
N LYS A 44 -18.31 -16.20 0.08
CA LYS A 44 -19.25 -16.37 -1.04
C LYS A 44 -19.30 -15.20 -2.04
N ALA A 45 -18.57 -14.11 -1.80
CA ALA A 45 -18.43 -13.02 -2.77
C ALA A 45 -17.03 -12.38 -2.76
N SER A 46 -15.97 -13.13 -2.40
CA SER A 46 -14.62 -12.62 -2.59
C SER A 46 -14.33 -12.53 -4.09
N LYS A 47 -14.19 -11.31 -4.61
CA LYS A 47 -13.79 -11.06 -6.00
C LYS A 47 -12.52 -11.85 -6.31
N SER A 48 -12.47 -12.48 -7.48
CA SER A 48 -11.24 -13.12 -7.94
C SER A 48 -10.14 -12.06 -8.15
N PHE A 49 -8.87 -12.47 -8.15
CA PHE A 49 -7.77 -11.56 -8.48
C PHE A 49 -8.00 -10.86 -9.83
N ALA A 50 -8.46 -11.60 -10.85
CA ALA A 50 -8.77 -11.04 -12.16
C ALA A 50 -9.86 -9.97 -12.10
N GLN A 51 -10.88 -10.16 -11.27
CA GLN A 51 -11.94 -9.18 -11.07
C GLN A 51 -11.41 -7.94 -10.33
N MET A 52 -10.65 -8.11 -9.25
CA MET A 52 -10.04 -6.99 -8.53
C MET A 52 -9.07 -6.19 -9.40
N PHE A 53 -8.25 -6.87 -10.20
CA PHE A 53 -7.32 -6.23 -11.12
C PHE A 53 -8.05 -5.43 -12.19
N LYS A 54 -9.08 -6.03 -12.83
CA LYS A 54 -9.91 -5.36 -13.84
C LYS A 54 -10.64 -4.12 -13.30
N GLU A 55 -11.06 -4.15 -12.04
CA GLU A 55 -11.76 -3.05 -11.37
C GLU A 55 -10.79 -2.04 -10.70
N SER A 56 -9.48 -2.27 -10.73
CA SER A 56 -8.51 -1.40 -10.08
C SER A 56 -8.35 -0.06 -10.82
N ASN A 57 -8.06 1.00 -10.06
CA ASN A 57 -7.76 2.32 -10.63
C ASN A 57 -6.57 2.27 -11.61
N PHE A 58 -5.58 1.42 -11.34
CA PHE A 58 -4.43 1.23 -12.22
C PHE A 58 -4.85 0.79 -13.62
N VAL A 59 -5.68 -0.25 -13.72
CA VAL A 59 -6.20 -0.74 -15.01
C VAL A 59 -7.17 0.26 -15.64
N ALA A 60 -7.99 0.93 -14.83
CA ALA A 60 -8.95 1.91 -15.31
C ALA A 60 -8.29 3.17 -15.93
N LEU A 61 -7.07 3.54 -15.50
CA LEU A 61 -6.35 4.68 -16.03
C LEU A 61 -5.76 4.43 -17.43
N GLY A 62 -5.50 3.17 -17.78
CA GLY A 62 -4.93 2.80 -19.08
C GLY A 62 -3.47 3.18 -19.21
N ASP A 63 -3.08 3.76 -20.34
CA ASP A 63 -1.73 4.28 -20.55
C ASP A 63 -1.44 5.42 -19.58
N LEU A 64 -0.37 5.30 -18.79
CA LEU A 64 -0.08 6.22 -17.70
C LEU A 64 0.85 7.37 -18.11
N GLU A 65 1.39 7.33 -19.33
CA GLU A 65 2.24 8.39 -19.85
C GLU A 65 1.49 9.73 -19.89
N ASN A 66 2.15 10.78 -19.42
CA ASN A 66 1.64 12.15 -19.34
C ASN A 66 0.37 12.37 -18.50
N LYS A 67 -0.06 11.39 -17.68
CA LYS A 67 -1.25 11.54 -16.82
C LYS A 67 -0.95 12.27 -15.51
N TYR A 68 -1.93 13.05 -15.05
CA TYR A 68 -1.87 13.68 -13.74
C TYR A 68 -2.28 12.71 -12.64
N LEU A 69 -1.51 12.67 -11.55
CA LEU A 69 -1.74 11.82 -10.39
C LEU A 69 -1.52 12.61 -9.09
N ILE A 70 -2.07 12.08 -7.99
CA ILE A 70 -1.80 12.57 -6.65
C ILE A 70 -0.77 11.64 -6.02
N GLY A 71 0.31 12.22 -5.51
CA GLY A 71 1.33 11.51 -4.75
C GLY A 71 1.53 12.11 -3.37
N LYS A 72 2.27 11.39 -2.53
CA LYS A 72 2.63 11.80 -1.18
C LYS A 72 4.14 11.81 -1.05
N ILE A 73 4.71 12.89 -0.51
CA ILE A 73 6.14 12.98 -0.23
C ILE A 73 6.47 11.99 0.91
N VAL A 74 7.11 10.88 0.60
CA VAL A 74 7.46 9.83 1.57
C VAL A 74 8.81 10.06 2.20
N ASP A 75 9.74 10.69 1.49
CA ASP A 75 11.04 11.06 2.02
C ASP A 75 11.65 12.28 1.33
N ILE A 76 12.68 12.84 1.96
CA ILE A 76 13.37 14.03 1.52
C ILE A 76 14.87 13.85 1.78
N VAL A 77 15.68 13.93 0.72
CA VAL A 77 17.14 13.82 0.81
C VAL A 77 17.76 15.05 0.14
N GLY A 78 18.31 15.97 0.93
CA GLY A 78 18.76 17.27 0.43
C GLY A 78 17.61 18.05 -0.21
N ASP A 79 17.73 18.29 -1.52
CA ASP A 79 16.74 18.98 -2.34
C ASP A 79 15.87 18.02 -3.17
N ASP A 80 16.02 16.71 -2.99
CA ASP A 80 15.23 15.70 -3.69
C ASP A 80 14.03 15.26 -2.85
N LEU A 81 12.86 15.22 -3.51
CA LEU A 81 11.59 14.78 -2.94
C LEU A 81 11.26 13.39 -3.50
N TYR A 82 11.20 12.39 -2.62
CA TYR A 82 10.71 11.06 -2.96
C TYR A 82 9.20 11.04 -2.79
N ILE A 83 8.48 10.76 -3.89
CA ILE A 83 7.02 10.81 -3.94
C ILE A 83 6.48 9.42 -4.30
N ASP A 84 5.59 8.92 -3.44
CA ASP A 84 4.80 7.71 -3.68
C ASP A 84 3.42 8.11 -4.18
N TYR A 85 3.02 7.61 -5.34
CA TYR A 85 1.71 7.83 -5.95
C TYR A 85 0.91 6.52 -6.11
N GLY A 86 1.31 5.45 -5.41
CA GLY A 86 0.72 4.11 -5.49
C GLY A 86 1.27 3.27 -6.65
N GLY A 87 2.35 3.73 -7.29
CA GLY A 87 3.09 2.98 -8.30
C GLY A 87 4.00 1.90 -7.70
N LYS A 88 4.69 1.15 -8.57
CA LYS A 88 5.70 0.17 -8.14
C LYS A 88 6.96 0.85 -7.62
N PHE A 89 7.36 1.95 -8.26
CA PHE A 89 8.51 2.74 -7.88
C PHE A 89 8.05 4.16 -7.50
N ASN A 90 8.83 4.81 -6.64
CA ASN A 90 8.65 6.21 -6.35
C ASN A 90 9.18 7.04 -7.50
N CYS A 91 8.66 8.26 -7.67
CA CYS A 91 9.35 9.27 -8.45
C CYS A 91 10.19 10.18 -7.55
N VAL A 92 11.30 10.66 -8.10
CA VAL A 92 12.22 11.58 -7.42
C VAL A 92 12.22 12.88 -8.19
N VAL A 93 11.83 13.97 -7.52
CA VAL A 93 11.75 15.29 -8.14
C VAL A 93 12.51 16.31 -7.31
N LYS A 94 13.10 17.31 -7.98
CA LYS A 94 13.74 18.42 -7.28
C LYS A 94 12.71 19.28 -6.57
N ARG A 95 13.00 19.67 -5.33
CA ARG A 95 12.19 20.60 -4.56
C ARG A 95 12.20 21.97 -5.25
N PRO A 96 11.03 22.56 -5.51
CA PRO A 96 10.96 23.92 -6.04
C PRO A 96 11.54 24.92 -5.04
N GLU A 97 12.36 25.85 -5.52
CA GLU A 97 12.91 26.93 -4.68
C GLU A 97 11.79 27.82 -4.12
N LYS A 98 10.83 28.18 -4.99
CA LYS A 98 9.67 28.96 -4.60
C LYS A 98 8.76 28.13 -3.70
N GLY A 99 8.63 28.56 -2.45
CA GLY A 99 7.77 27.86 -1.49
C GLY A 99 8.34 26.52 -1.02
N ALA A 100 9.66 26.30 -1.13
CA ALA A 100 10.36 25.10 -0.65
C ALA A 100 9.91 24.66 0.75
N ILE A 101 9.68 25.62 1.66
CA ILE A 101 9.24 25.39 3.03
C ILE A 101 7.93 24.60 3.17
N TYR A 102 7.09 24.60 2.14
CA TYR A 102 5.80 23.92 2.14
C TYR A 102 5.91 22.45 1.72
N TYR A 103 6.97 22.07 1.00
CA TYR A 103 7.24 20.71 0.56
C TYR A 103 7.92 19.91 1.66
N LYS A 104 7.11 19.42 2.59
CA LYS A 104 7.53 18.60 3.74
C LYS A 104 7.08 17.15 3.58
N ARG A 105 7.74 16.25 4.29
CA ARG A 105 7.34 14.84 4.39
C ARG A 105 5.85 14.72 4.77
N ASN A 106 5.19 13.72 4.21
CA ASN A 106 3.77 13.41 4.34
C ASN A 106 2.81 14.42 3.68
N LYS A 107 3.30 15.39 2.89
CA LYS A 107 2.42 16.26 2.11
C LYS A 107 1.98 15.61 0.81
N ASN A 108 0.72 15.83 0.47
CA ASN A 108 0.15 15.44 -0.81
C ASN A 108 0.54 16.46 -1.88
N VAL A 109 0.89 15.97 -3.06
CA VAL A 109 1.35 16.74 -4.20
C VAL A 109 0.67 16.23 -5.46
N LYS A 110 0.46 17.12 -6.43
CA LYS A 110 0.04 16.76 -7.78
C LYS A 110 1.29 16.57 -8.63
N ILE A 111 1.37 15.44 -9.31
CA ILE A 111 2.45 15.12 -10.25
C ILE A 111 1.86 14.86 -11.63
N LYS A 112 2.67 15.04 -12.67
CA LYS A 112 2.41 14.56 -14.01
C LYS A 112 3.40 13.43 -14.28
N LEU A 113 2.90 12.22 -14.43
CA LEU A 113 3.74 11.05 -14.66
C LEU A 113 4.26 11.07 -16.10
N VAL A 114 5.57 10.93 -16.28
CA VAL A 114 6.21 10.85 -17.61
C VAL A 114 6.42 9.39 -17.97
N SER A 115 7.06 8.62 -17.09
CA SER A 115 7.24 7.18 -17.27
C SER A 115 7.00 6.42 -15.98
N PHE A 116 6.28 5.31 -16.07
CA PHE A 116 6.00 4.45 -14.92
C PHE A 116 7.25 3.68 -14.43
N GLU A 117 8.21 3.41 -15.33
CA GLU A 117 9.50 2.80 -14.98
C GLU A 117 10.58 3.35 -15.91
N MET A 118 11.62 3.95 -15.34
CA MET A 118 12.80 4.38 -16.08
C MET A 118 13.70 3.18 -16.41
N ALA A 119 13.35 2.49 -17.49
CA ALA A 119 14.15 1.39 -18.03
C ALA A 119 14.51 1.65 -19.49
N SER A 120 15.76 1.35 -19.86
CA SER A 120 16.25 1.48 -21.23
C SER A 120 17.11 0.29 -21.63
N TYR A 121 17.30 0.11 -22.93
CA TYR A 121 18.14 -0.93 -23.50
C TYR A 121 19.42 -0.31 -24.04
N PHE A 122 20.57 -0.86 -23.65
CA PHE A 122 21.87 -0.39 -24.09
C PHE A 122 22.56 -1.42 -25.00
N LEU A 123 23.50 -0.96 -25.83
CA LEU A 123 24.24 -1.85 -26.72
C LEU A 123 24.97 -2.93 -25.90
N ASN A 124 24.90 -4.18 -26.37
CA ASN A 124 25.44 -5.37 -25.70
C ASN A 124 24.84 -5.70 -24.32
N ALA A 125 23.78 -5.01 -23.87
CA ALA A 125 23.02 -5.46 -22.71
C ALA A 125 22.21 -6.71 -23.08
N ALA A 126 22.17 -7.71 -22.19
CA ALA A 126 21.35 -8.91 -22.41
C ALA A 126 19.86 -8.68 -22.06
N ARG A 127 19.53 -7.58 -21.39
CA ARG A 127 18.20 -7.18 -20.94
C ARG A 127 18.16 -5.68 -20.68
N HIS A 128 16.97 -5.12 -20.49
CA HIS A 128 16.80 -3.73 -20.07
C HIS A 128 17.45 -3.47 -18.71
N ILE A 129 18.08 -2.31 -18.57
CA ILE A 129 18.59 -1.77 -17.31
C ILE A 129 17.55 -0.78 -16.80
N THR A 130 17.19 -0.89 -15.52
CA THR A 130 16.19 -0.06 -14.85
C THR A 130 16.84 0.74 -13.74
N LEU A 131 16.45 1.99 -13.59
CA LEU A 131 16.88 2.85 -12.48
C LEU A 131 16.07 2.60 -11.19
N LEU A 132 15.02 1.75 -11.25
CA LEU A 132 14.12 1.46 -10.13
C LEU A 132 13.41 2.71 -9.59
N GLU A 133 13.15 3.66 -10.49
CA GLU A 133 12.41 4.89 -10.24
C GLU A 133 11.45 5.18 -11.39
N SER A 134 10.42 5.96 -11.09
CA SER A 134 9.47 6.47 -12.06
C SER A 134 9.82 7.92 -12.39
N ASP A 135 9.60 8.31 -13.65
CA ASP A 135 9.85 9.69 -14.09
C ASP A 135 8.57 10.51 -13.98
N ALA A 136 8.64 11.70 -13.39
CA ALA A 136 7.49 12.56 -13.20
C ALA A 136 7.89 14.03 -13.03
N GLU A 137 6.97 14.92 -13.42
CA GLU A 137 7.08 16.34 -13.18
C GLU A 137 6.22 16.75 -11.96
N LEU A 138 6.77 17.58 -11.08
CA LEU A 138 6.05 18.14 -9.95
C LEU A 138 5.20 19.33 -10.39
N VAL A 139 3.87 19.19 -10.30
CA VAL A 139 2.93 20.27 -10.65
C VAL A 139 2.75 21.22 -9.48
N GLY A 140 2.59 20.70 -8.27
CA GLY A 140 2.39 21.53 -7.08
C GLY A 140 1.93 20.77 -5.83
N LEU A 141 1.76 21.49 -4.73
CA LEU A 141 1.14 20.95 -3.51
C LEU A 141 -0.36 20.83 -3.69
N LEU A 142 -0.95 19.79 -3.09
CA LEU A 142 -2.39 19.68 -2.95
C LEU A 142 -2.86 20.69 -1.90
N ARG A 143 -3.92 21.46 -2.18
CA ARG A 143 -4.43 22.46 -1.22
C ARG A 143 -5.12 21.76 -0.05
N LYS A 144 -5.34 22.47 1.05
CA LYS A 144 -6.11 21.90 2.18
C LYS A 144 -7.59 21.80 1.86
N GLU A 145 -8.14 22.75 1.10
CA GLU A 145 -9.53 22.67 0.62
C GLU A 145 -9.78 21.34 -0.11
N ASP A 146 -8.76 20.92 -0.85
CA ASP A 146 -8.68 19.76 -1.71
C ASP A 146 -8.60 18.42 -0.93
N GLU A 147 -8.26 18.45 0.35
CA GLU A 147 -8.23 17.27 1.24
C GLU A 147 -9.58 16.96 1.90
N SER A 148 -10.59 17.84 1.77
CA SER A 148 -11.96 17.51 2.21
C SER A 148 -12.54 16.39 1.34
N ASP A 149 -13.32 15.48 1.91
CA ASP A 149 -13.80 14.28 1.18
C ASP A 149 -14.55 14.62 -0.12
N GLU A 150 -15.37 15.68 -0.11
CA GLU A 150 -16.10 16.17 -1.27
C GLU A 150 -15.18 16.77 -2.33
N ARG A 151 -14.21 17.58 -1.93
CA ARG A 151 -13.26 18.23 -2.85
C ARG A 151 -12.23 17.25 -3.39
N SER A 152 -11.82 16.26 -2.59
CA SER A 152 -11.01 15.13 -3.03
C SER A 152 -11.70 14.37 -4.16
N LEU A 153 -13.00 14.14 -4.04
CA LEU A 153 -13.80 13.53 -5.10
C LEU A 153 -13.84 14.42 -6.36
N LEU A 154 -14.04 15.73 -6.18
CA LEU A 154 -14.03 16.69 -7.30
C LEU A 154 -12.68 16.76 -8.00
N LEU A 155 -11.57 16.67 -7.28
CA LEU A 155 -10.22 16.65 -7.86
C LEU A 155 -9.91 15.34 -8.55
N GLN A 156 -10.34 14.22 -7.97
CA GLN A 156 -10.25 12.94 -8.65
C GLN A 156 -11.07 12.98 -9.95
N LYS A 157 -12.22 13.64 -9.94
CA LYS A 157 -13.03 13.88 -11.13
C LYS A 157 -12.33 14.82 -12.11
N GLU A 158 -11.76 15.93 -11.66
CA GLU A 158 -11.01 16.89 -12.48
C GLU A 158 -9.78 16.24 -13.11
N ILE A 159 -9.03 15.44 -12.35
CA ILE A 159 -7.89 14.66 -12.84
C ILE A 159 -8.38 13.64 -13.87
N LYS A 160 -9.51 12.97 -13.62
CA LYS A 160 -10.09 12.04 -14.58
C LYS A 160 -10.54 12.76 -15.86
N GLU A 161 -11.10 13.96 -15.76
CA GLU A 161 -11.48 14.81 -16.89
C GLU A 161 -10.24 15.26 -17.68
N LEU A 162 -9.21 15.79 -17.00
CA LEU A 162 -7.91 16.14 -17.59
C LEU A 162 -7.25 14.97 -18.31
N ASN A 163 -7.37 13.76 -17.76
CA ASN A 163 -6.81 12.53 -18.32
C ASN A 163 -7.72 11.86 -19.37
N SER A 164 -8.93 12.38 -19.60
CA SER A 164 -9.90 11.90 -20.60
C SER A 164 -9.89 12.69 -21.89
N GLU A 165 -9.26 13.88 -21.89
CA GLU A 165 -8.94 14.62 -23.11
C GLU A 165 -8.14 13.70 -24.04
N PRO A 166 -8.60 13.46 -25.29
CA PRO A 166 -7.86 12.63 -26.22
C PRO A 166 -6.48 13.25 -26.45
N SER A 167 -5.44 12.42 -26.41
CA SER A 167 -4.11 12.82 -26.83
C SER A 167 -4.19 13.31 -28.28
N HIS A 168 -4.27 14.62 -28.49
CA HIS A 168 -4.17 15.24 -29.81
C HIS A 168 -2.73 15.13 -30.31
N PHE A 169 -2.31 13.92 -30.66
CA PHE A 169 -1.09 13.68 -31.41
C PHE A 169 -1.39 12.60 -32.46
N ASN A 170 -1.27 13.03 -33.72
CA ASN A 170 -1.17 12.20 -34.91
C ASN A 170 0.16 11.45 -34.92
#